data_AF-A0A920KR83-F1
#
_entry.id   AF-A0A920KR83-F1
#
_cell.length_a   1.000
_cell.length_b   1.000
_cell.length_c   1.000
_cell.angle_alpha   90.00
_cell.angle_beta   90.00
_cell.angle_gamma   90.00
#
_symmetry.space_group_name_H-M   'P 1'
#
loop_
_entity.id
_entity.type
_entity.pdbx_description
1 polymer ?
#
loop_
_entity_poly.entity_id
_entity_poly.type
_entity_poly.pdbx_seq_one_letter_code
_entity_poly.pdbx_strand_id
1 'polypeptide(L)'
;MATGGLPAQLTAMATTPDTIHSLVHNGAEDPPGLLYARAAQRDMSFLPPQKIHPEAAVSDSPTMASIGATLLAAWHAKVDGPRRIFIAFSGWWRKLFTRAGASHG
;
A
#
# COMPACT_ATOMS: atom_id res chain seq x y z
N MET A 1 18.57 26.36 13.94
CA MET A 1 18.64 24.97 13.45
C MET A 1 17.33 24.66 12.76
N ALA A 2 17.32 24.48 11.44
CA ALA A 2 16.14 24.00 10.75
C ALA A 2 16.14 22.47 10.85
N THR A 3 15.28 21.90 11.69
CA THR A 3 15.01 20.46 11.66
C THR A 3 14.17 20.20 10.41
N GLY A 4 14.84 19.73 9.34
CA GLY A 4 14.25 19.54 8.03
C GLY A 4 12.89 18.84 8.13
N GLY A 5 11.88 19.44 7.49
CA GLY A 5 10.59 18.79 7.34
C GLY A 5 10.81 17.43 6.70
N LEU A 6 10.26 16.37 7.31
CA LEU A 6 10.17 15.07 6.67
C LEU A 6 9.61 15.29 5.25
N PRO A 7 10.25 14.79 4.19
CA PRO A 7 9.67 14.88 2.85
C PRO A 7 8.27 14.30 2.93
N ALA A 8 7.27 15.02 2.40
CA ALA A 8 5.88 14.61 2.43
C ALA A 8 5.79 13.15 1.99
N GLN A 9 5.52 12.24 2.94
CA GLN A 9 5.35 10.82 2.60
C GLN A 9 4.15 10.77 1.67
N LEU A 10 4.39 10.44 0.41
CA LEU A 10 3.32 10.31 -0.56
C LEU A 10 2.30 9.33 0.01
N THR A 11 1.11 9.85 0.24
CA THR A 11 0.03 9.15 0.93
C THR A 11 -1.21 9.20 0.05
N ALA A 12 -1.84 8.06 -0.15
CA ALA A 12 -3.20 7.99 -0.65
C ALA A 12 -4.12 7.51 0.46
N MET A 13 -5.36 8.00 0.47
CA MET A 13 -6.43 7.50 1.33
C MET A 13 -7.73 7.37 0.55
N ALA A 14 -8.54 6.41 0.94
CA ALA A 14 -9.89 6.23 0.42
C ALA A 14 -10.75 5.52 1.46
N THR A 15 -12.07 5.66 1.34
CA THR A 15 -13.03 4.97 2.19
C THR A 15 -13.86 4.00 1.36
N THR A 16 -14.10 2.82 1.92
CA THR A 16 -15.24 1.96 1.56
C THR A 16 -16.30 2.10 2.67
N PRO A 17 -17.53 1.55 2.54
CA PRO A 17 -18.64 1.84 3.46
C PRO A 17 -18.28 1.76 4.96
N ASP A 18 -17.47 0.78 5.37
CA ASP A 18 -17.13 0.56 6.78
C ASP A 18 -15.63 0.70 7.09
N THR A 19 -14.79 1.03 6.11
CA THR A 19 -13.33 0.95 6.26
C THR A 19 -12.62 2.19 5.70
N ILE A 20 -11.63 2.69 6.45
CA ILE A 20 -10.64 3.67 5.99
C ILE A 20 -9.43 2.89 5.50
N HIS A 21 -8.91 3.26 4.33
CA HIS A 21 -7.74 2.67 3.72
C HIS A 21 -6.66 3.73 3.57
N SER A 22 -5.42 3.37 3.90
CA SER A 22 -4.25 4.21 3.65
C SER A 22 -3.19 3.43 2.87
N LEU A 23 -2.46 4.16 2.03
CA LEU A 23 -1.29 3.68 1.32
C LEU A 23 -0.20 4.73 1.44
N VAL A 24 0.86 4.42 2.17
CA VAL A 24 1.88 5.40 2.59
C VAL A 24 3.25 4.92 2.14
N HIS A 25 4.04 5.80 1.53
CA HIS A 25 5.44 5.50 1.23
C HIS A 25 6.30 5.61 2.49
N ASN A 26 6.91 4.49 2.90
CA ASN A 26 7.87 4.43 3.99
C ASN A 26 9.29 4.28 3.46
N GLY A 27 10.03 5.40 3.46
CA GLY A 27 11.43 5.45 3.04
C GLY A 27 12.44 4.87 4.04
N ALA A 28 12.00 4.58 5.27
CA ALA A 28 12.87 4.07 6.34
C ALA A 28 12.91 2.53 6.41
N GLU A 29 12.07 1.84 5.65
CA GLU A 29 12.15 0.37 5.54
C GLU A 29 13.26 -0.06 4.59
N ASP A 30 13.73 -1.29 4.78
CA ASP A 30 14.66 -1.95 3.86
C ASP A 30 14.01 -3.23 3.28
N PRO A 31 13.73 -3.29 1.96
CA PRO A 31 13.74 -2.17 1.02
C PRO A 31 12.60 -1.16 1.30
N PRO A 32 12.74 0.12 0.91
CA PRO A 32 11.67 1.10 0.98
C PRO A 32 10.44 0.67 0.20
N GLY A 33 9.24 1.07 0.64
CA GLY A 33 8.03 0.67 -0.06
C GLY A 33 6.74 1.32 0.40
N LEU A 34 5.65 0.96 -0.29
CA LEU A 34 4.31 1.36 0.08
C LEU A 34 3.73 0.40 1.11
N LEU A 35 3.28 0.96 2.22
CA LEU A 35 2.56 0.29 3.28
C LEU A 35 1.07 0.52 3.15
N TYR A 36 0.32 -0.58 3.05
CA TYR A 36 -1.12 -0.59 3.11
C TYR A 36 -1.58 -0.82 4.55
N ALA A 37 -2.47 0.04 5.04
CA ALA A 37 -3.17 -0.17 6.30
C ALA A 37 -4.66 0.07 6.14
N ARG A 38 -5.44 -0.52 7.06
CA ARG A 38 -6.89 -0.32 7.13
C ARG A 38 -7.36 -0.19 8.57
N ALA A 39 -8.38 0.63 8.76
CA ALA A 39 -9.09 0.79 10.02
C ALA A 39 -10.58 0.62 9.79
N ALA A 40 -11.29 -0.03 10.72
CA ALA A 40 -12.74 0.07 10.74
C ALA A 40 -13.13 1.52 11.08
N GLN A 41 -14.15 2.07 10.44
CA GLN A 41 -14.58 3.45 10.74
C GLN A 41 -15.10 3.61 12.17
N ARG A 42 -15.59 2.51 12.78
CA ARG A 42 -16.24 2.53 14.10
C ARG A 42 -15.25 2.65 15.26
N ASP A 43 -14.09 2.02 15.16
CA ASP A 43 -13.07 2.01 16.22
C ASP A 43 -11.88 2.94 15.91
N MET A 44 -11.83 3.46 14.67
CA MET A 44 -10.76 4.31 14.12
C MET A 44 -9.34 3.77 14.38
N SER A 45 -9.21 2.46 14.56
CA SER A 45 -7.96 1.82 14.91
C SER A 45 -7.39 1.09 13.70
N PHE A 46 -6.20 1.49 13.26
CA PHE A 46 -5.53 0.83 12.15
C PHE A 46 -4.95 -0.52 12.58
N LEU A 47 -5.20 -1.54 11.77
CA LEU A 47 -4.47 -2.79 11.85
C LEU A 47 -2.99 -2.57 11.46
N PRO A 48 -2.07 -3.46 11.91
CA PRO A 48 -0.68 -3.40 11.50
C PRO A 48 -0.55 -3.31 9.97
N PRO A 49 0.25 -2.36 9.45
CA PRO A 49 0.43 -2.17 8.01
C PRO A 49 1.15 -3.36 7.36
N GLN A 50 0.94 -3.53 6.07
CA GLN A 50 1.60 -4.54 5.24
C GLN A 50 2.20 -3.91 3.99
N LYS A 51 3.37 -4.38 3.55
CA LYS A 51 3.91 -4.00 2.23
C LYS A 51 2.92 -4.45 1.15
N ILE A 52 2.50 -3.52 0.29
CA ILE A 52 1.56 -3.84 -0.79
C ILE A 52 2.21 -4.66 -1.92
N HIS A 53 3.53 -4.57 -2.04
CA HIS A 53 4.32 -5.26 -3.08
C HIS A 53 5.68 -5.69 -2.50
N PRO A 54 5.71 -6.75 -1.67
CA PRO A 54 6.90 -7.14 -0.90
C PRO A 54 8.14 -7.47 -1.73
N GLU A 55 7.96 -7.98 -2.94
CA GLU A 55 9.02 -8.37 -3.87
C GLU A 55 9.61 -7.19 -4.66
N ALA A 56 9.00 -6.00 -4.59
CA ALA A 56 9.45 -4.86 -5.37
C ALA A 56 10.66 -4.16 -4.75
N ALA A 57 11.71 -3.96 -5.55
CA ALA A 57 12.87 -3.16 -5.18
C ALA A 57 12.56 -1.65 -5.06
N VAL A 58 11.48 -1.20 -5.73
CA VAL A 58 10.92 0.15 -5.60
C VAL A 58 9.40 0.02 -5.57
N SER A 59 8.75 0.68 -4.62
CA SER A 59 7.29 0.83 -4.59
C SER A 59 6.91 2.19 -4.02
N ASP A 60 6.23 3.03 -4.79
CA ASP A 60 5.94 4.43 -4.44
C ASP A 60 4.80 5.01 -5.31
N SER A 61 4.59 6.34 -5.25
CA SER A 61 3.57 7.07 -6.03
C SER A 61 2.17 6.46 -5.89
N PRO A 62 1.63 6.35 -4.67
CA PRO A 62 0.35 5.70 -4.44
C PRO A 62 -0.83 6.57 -4.93
N THR A 63 -1.87 5.92 -5.41
CA THR A 63 -3.19 6.52 -5.67
C THR A 63 -4.28 5.50 -5.31
N MET A 64 -5.38 5.96 -4.72
CA MET A 64 -6.51 5.09 -4.38
C MET A 64 -7.84 5.75 -4.70
N ALA A 65 -8.81 4.92 -5.06
CA ALA A 65 -10.20 5.31 -5.24
C ALA A 65 -11.11 4.17 -4.80
N SER A 66 -12.33 4.48 -4.36
CA SER A 66 -13.35 3.47 -4.06
C SER A 66 -14.47 3.50 -5.10
N ILE A 67 -15.02 2.31 -5.37
CA ILE A 67 -16.18 2.09 -6.24
C ILE A 67 -17.13 1.18 -5.45
N GLY A 68 -18.11 1.79 -4.77
CA GLY A 68 -18.95 1.09 -3.80
C GLY A 68 -18.11 0.45 -2.69
N ALA A 69 -18.24 -0.87 -2.51
CA ALA A 69 -17.46 -1.64 -1.53
C ALA A 69 -16.07 -2.07 -2.03
N THR A 70 -15.71 -1.73 -3.28
CA THR A 70 -14.43 -2.11 -3.88
C THR A 70 -13.43 -0.98 -3.74
N LEU A 71 -12.20 -1.30 -3.35
CA LEU A 71 -11.06 -0.37 -3.42
C LEU A 71 -10.23 -0.68 -4.66
N LEU A 72 -9.89 0.37 -5.40
CA LEU A 72 -8.87 0.39 -6.43
C LEU A 72 -7.62 1.06 -5.86
N ALA A 73 -6.47 0.40 -5.96
CA ALA A 73 -5.17 0.99 -5.67
C ALA A 73 -4.30 0.92 -6.93
N ALA A 74 -3.61 2.03 -7.22
CA ALA A 74 -2.60 2.09 -8.27
C ALA A 74 -1.30 2.65 -7.67
N TRP A 75 -0.16 2.11 -8.12
CA TRP A 75 1.15 2.56 -7.68
C TRP A 75 2.21 2.27 -8.73
N HIS A 76 3.37 2.90 -8.59
CA HIS A 76 4.54 2.50 -9.36
C HIS A 76 5.33 1.44 -8.62
N ALA A 77 5.83 0.44 -9.34
CA ALA A 77 6.79 -0.50 -8.78
C ALA A 77 7.82 -1.00 -9.79
N LYS A 78 8.95 -1.47 -9.26
CA LYS A 78 9.99 -2.20 -9.99
C LYS A 78 10.22 -3.55 -9.30
N VAL A 79 9.86 -4.64 -9.97
CA VAL A 79 10.16 -6.01 -9.53
C VAL A 79 11.37 -6.47 -10.34
N ASP A 80 11.14 -6.85 -11.59
CA ASP A 80 12.17 -7.13 -12.58
C ASP A 80 12.04 -6.19 -13.78
N GLY A 81 13.16 -5.58 -14.18
CA GLY A 81 13.21 -4.69 -15.34
C GLY A 81 12.74 -3.24 -15.05
N PRO A 82 12.06 -2.56 -15.99
CA PRO A 82 11.70 -1.15 -15.81
C PRO A 82 10.57 -0.97 -14.79
N ARG A 83 10.47 0.26 -14.26
CA ARG A 83 9.37 0.67 -13.39
C ARG A 83 8.05 0.71 -14.18
N ARG A 84 6.98 0.17 -13.60
CA ARG A 84 5.65 0.04 -14.22
C ARG A 84 4.56 0.51 -13.28
N ILE A 85 3.36 0.76 -13.83
CA ILE A 85 2.14 0.98 -13.05
C ILE A 85 1.53 -0.37 -12.72
N PHE A 86 1.23 -0.59 -11.44
CA PHE A 86 0.48 -1.73 -10.93
C PHE A 86 -0.89 -1.26 -10.46
N ILE A 87 -1.89 -2.11 -10.67
CA ILE A 87 -3.28 -1.86 -10.28
C ILE A 87 -3.79 -3.09 -9.55
N ALA A 88 -4.39 -2.88 -8.38
CA ALA A 88 -5.05 -3.95 -7.62
C ALA A 88 -6.44 -3.52 -7.15
N PHE A 89 -7.33 -4.51 -7.13
CA PHE A 89 -8.66 -4.39 -6.54
C PHE A 89 -8.69 -5.14 -5.20
N SER A 90 -9.41 -4.61 -4.21
CA SER A 90 -9.49 -5.23 -2.87
C SER A 90 -9.98 -6.68 -2.87
N GLY A 91 -10.81 -7.06 -3.85
CA GLY A 91 -11.27 -8.45 -4.04
C GLY A 91 -10.18 -9.43 -4.46
N TRP A 92 -9.03 -8.95 -4.96
CA TRP A 92 -7.90 -9.77 -5.41
C TRP A 92 -6.74 -9.83 -4.43
N TRP A 93 -6.76 -9.03 -3.36
CA TRP A 93 -5.69 -9.02 -2.35
C TRP A 93 -5.47 -10.38 -1.68
N ARG A 94 -6.52 -11.21 -1.55
CA ARG A 94 -6.35 -12.60 -1.07
C ARG A 94 -5.34 -13.40 -1.89
N LYS A 95 -5.19 -13.14 -3.19
CA LYS A 95 -4.20 -13.83 -4.06
C LYS A 95 -2.79 -13.24 -3.96
N LEU A 96 -2.66 -11.92 -3.72
CA LEU A 96 -1.36 -11.26 -3.58
C LEU A 96 -0.67 -11.64 -2.27
N PHE A 97 -1.40 -11.66 -1.16
CA PHE A 97 -0.84 -12.04 0.16
C PHE A 97 -0.66 -13.56 0.34
N THR A 98 -1.39 -14.41 -0.39
CA THR A 98 -1.15 -15.87 -0.33
C THR A 98 0.04 -16.30 -1.18
N ARG A 99 0.33 -15.61 -2.29
CA ARG A 99 1.51 -15.93 -3.10
C ARG A 99 2.83 -15.53 -2.42
N ALA A 100 2.79 -14.48 -1.59
CA ALA A 100 3.92 -14.08 -0.75
C ALA A 100 4.20 -15.04 0.42
N GLY A 101 3.29 -15.97 0.73
CA GLY A 101 3.48 -17.01 1.76
C GLY A 101 3.82 -18.40 1.22
N ALA A 102 4.02 -18.54 -0.10
CA ALA A 102 4.22 -19.84 -0.76
C ALA A 102 5.61 -20.03 -1.39
N SER A 103 6.64 -19.37 -0.86
CA SER A 103 8.02 -19.82 -1.00
C SER A 103 8.55 -20.13 0.40
N HIS A 104 8.57 -21.41 0.73
CA HIS A 104 9.43 -22.16 1.67
C HIS A 104 8.71 -23.49 1.96
N GLY A 105 9.13 -24.53 1.24
CA GLY A 105 8.61 -25.90 1.30
C GLY A 105 9.12 -26.69 0.11
#